data_AF-A0A1C6GFK3-F1
#
_entry.id   AF-A0A1C6GFK3-F1
#
_cell.length_a   1.000
_cell.length_b   1.000
_cell.length_c   1.000
_cell.angle_alpha   90.00
_cell.angle_beta   90.00
_cell.angle_gamma   90.00
#
_symmetry.space_group_name_H-M   'P 1'
#
loop_
_entity.id
_entity.type
_entity.pdbx_description
1 polymer ?
#
loop_
_entity_poly.entity_id
_entity_poly.type
_entity_poly.pdbx_seq_one_letter_code
_entity_poly.pdbx_strand_id
1 'polypeptide(L)'
;MRKTGAFEESADGVVCDCCGKTTHIFYTNPFFSVEDIAYLCPECIASGEAARKYDGSFQDDFSVDDGVDDPEKLDELIHRTPGYSGWQQEYWRAHCGDYCAYLGYVGARELRALGVLEEVLDDPMWDEEQKEMIRESVNGGHLQCYLFRCLHCGKHLVWMDFD
;
A
#
# COMPACT_ATOMS: atom_id res chain seq x y z
N MET A 1 -4.62 -13.98 -6.72
CA MET A 1 -3.82 -12.96 -6.00
C MET A 1 -3.81 -11.72 -6.89
N ARG A 2 -4.39 -10.59 -6.45
CA ARG A 2 -4.34 -9.34 -7.24
C ARG A 2 -2.90 -8.84 -7.27
N LYS A 3 -2.45 -8.35 -8.42
CA LYS A 3 -1.17 -7.62 -8.51
C LYS A 3 -1.41 -6.23 -7.93
N THR A 4 -0.65 -5.86 -6.90
CA THR A 4 -0.74 -4.54 -6.25
C THR A 4 -0.16 -3.41 -7.09
N GLY A 5 0.57 -3.75 -8.16
CA GLY A 5 1.28 -2.79 -9.01
C GLY A 5 2.65 -2.38 -8.47
N ALA A 6 3.03 -2.85 -7.27
CA ALA A 6 4.29 -2.46 -6.62
C ALA A 6 5.55 -2.98 -7.29
N PHE A 7 5.43 -3.99 -8.16
CA PHE A 7 6.56 -4.63 -8.81
C PHE A 7 6.32 -4.79 -10.31
N GLU A 8 7.37 -4.53 -11.07
CA GLU A 8 7.47 -4.82 -12.50
C GLU A 8 8.43 -5.99 -12.76
N GLU A 9 8.31 -6.59 -13.94
CA GLU A 9 9.13 -7.71 -14.39
C GLU A 9 10.02 -7.25 -15.56
N SER A 10 11.32 -7.59 -15.52
CA SER A 10 12.27 -7.37 -16.62
C SER A 10 12.77 -8.70 -17.18
N ALA A 11 12.59 -8.92 -18.49
CA ALA A 11 13.04 -10.14 -19.16
C ALA A 11 14.58 -10.28 -19.12
N ASP A 12 15.31 -9.18 -19.32
CA ASP A 12 16.78 -9.16 -19.31
C ASP A 12 17.37 -9.01 -17.90
N GLY A 13 16.52 -8.71 -16.92
CA GLY A 13 16.91 -8.41 -15.55
C GLY A 13 17.45 -6.98 -15.40
N VAL A 14 17.41 -6.49 -14.17
CA VAL A 14 17.99 -5.21 -13.75
C VAL A 14 18.91 -5.43 -12.54
N VAL A 15 19.83 -4.52 -12.28
CA VAL A 15 20.71 -4.60 -11.11
C VAL A 15 20.04 -3.88 -9.95
N CYS A 16 19.86 -4.55 -8.82
CA CYS A 16 19.36 -3.94 -7.60
C CYS A 16 20.40 -2.94 -7.05
N ASP A 17 20.00 -1.68 -6.86
CA ASP A 17 20.89 -0.64 -6.35
C ASP A 17 21.35 -0.92 -4.91
N CYS A 18 20.53 -1.63 -4.13
CA CYS A 18 20.85 -1.98 -2.75
C CYS A 18 21.96 -3.04 -2.67
N CYS A 19 21.75 -4.25 -3.22
CA CYS A 19 22.66 -5.38 -3.05
C CYS A 19 23.58 -5.66 -4.26
N GLY A 20 23.40 -4.97 -5.38
CA GLY A 20 24.18 -5.15 -6.61
C GLY A 20 23.90 -6.46 -7.36
N LYS A 21 22.90 -7.25 -6.94
CA LYS A 21 22.52 -8.50 -7.61
C LYS A 21 21.53 -8.22 -8.74
N THR A 22 21.59 -9.04 -9.80
CA THR A 22 20.57 -9.04 -10.85
C THR A 22 19.25 -9.59 -10.31
N THR A 23 18.15 -8.89 -10.57
CA THR A 23 16.77 -9.33 -10.32
C THR A 23 15.93 -9.17 -11.58
N HIS A 24 14.94 -10.05 -11.76
CA HIS A 24 13.95 -9.95 -12.83
C HIS A 24 12.63 -9.33 -12.35
N ILE A 25 12.51 -9.08 -11.05
CA ILE A 25 11.36 -8.42 -10.44
C ILE A 25 11.89 -7.27 -9.58
N PHE A 26 11.39 -6.07 -9.78
CA PHE A 26 11.88 -4.88 -9.09
C PHE A 26 10.73 -3.95 -8.70
N TYR A 27 10.95 -3.23 -7.61
CA TYR A 27 9.98 -2.31 -7.03
C TYR A 27 9.92 -0.99 -7.81
N THR A 28 8.72 -0.45 -7.99
CA THR A 28 8.46 0.74 -8.82
C THR A 28 7.60 1.81 -8.14
N ASN A 29 7.20 1.57 -6.88
CA ASN A 29 6.41 2.50 -6.09
C ASN A 29 7.31 3.42 -5.24
N PRO A 30 6.76 4.36 -4.45
CA PRO A 30 7.57 5.30 -3.69
C PRO A 30 8.54 4.64 -2.72
N PHE A 31 9.76 5.17 -2.69
CA PHE A 31 10.75 4.94 -1.65
C PHE A 31 11.35 6.31 -1.32
N PHE A 32 11.08 6.80 -0.12
CA PHE A 32 11.47 8.12 0.32
C PHE A 32 12.91 8.06 0.85
N SER A 33 13.87 8.48 0.03
CA SER A 33 15.30 8.59 0.37
C SER A 33 15.90 9.87 -0.20
N VAL A 34 17.09 10.24 0.28
CA VAL A 34 17.85 11.37 -0.29
C VAL A 34 18.40 11.02 -1.67
N GLU A 35 18.85 9.77 -1.84
CA GLU A 35 19.29 9.23 -3.11
C GLU A 35 18.11 8.89 -4.02
N ASP A 36 18.30 9.09 -5.33
CA ASP A 36 17.38 8.60 -6.36
C ASP A 36 17.71 7.13 -6.65
N ILE A 37 16.75 6.25 -6.36
CA ILE A 37 16.90 4.79 -6.45
C ILE A 37 16.06 4.28 -7.61
N ALA A 38 16.70 3.62 -8.58
CA ALA A 38 16.01 3.13 -9.77
C ALA A 38 15.40 1.74 -9.53
N TYR A 39 16.15 0.83 -8.90
CA TYR A 39 15.73 -0.57 -8.78
C TYR A 39 16.02 -1.16 -7.40
N LEU A 40 14.96 -1.62 -6.74
CA LEU A 40 15.06 -2.42 -5.52
C LEU A 40 14.49 -3.82 -5.73
N CYS A 41 15.24 -4.85 -5.33
CA CYS A 41 14.74 -6.22 -5.36
C CYS A 41 13.87 -6.53 -4.11
N PRO A 42 12.90 -7.45 -4.22
CA PRO A 42 12.02 -7.80 -3.10
C PRO A 42 12.76 -8.22 -1.84
N GLU A 43 13.91 -8.89 -1.97
CA GLU A 43 14.69 -9.37 -0.82
C GLU A 43 15.30 -8.22 -0.01
N CYS A 44 15.75 -7.15 -0.65
CA CYS A 44 16.30 -5.98 0.04
C CYS A 44 15.21 -5.17 0.75
N ILE A 45 13.98 -5.21 0.24
CA ILE A 45 12.81 -4.63 0.92
C ILE A 45 12.46 -5.48 2.14
N ALA A 46 12.20 -6.78 1.94
CA ALA A 46 11.75 -7.67 3.01
C ALA A 46 12.76 -7.80 4.18
N SER A 47 14.06 -7.69 3.91
CA SER A 47 15.11 -7.72 4.93
C SER A 47 15.37 -6.36 5.61
N GLY A 48 14.79 -5.28 5.09
CA GLY A 48 15.05 -3.90 5.50
C GLY A 48 16.45 -3.40 5.13
N GLU A 49 17.19 -4.13 4.29
CA GLU A 49 18.52 -3.70 3.84
C GLU A 49 18.46 -2.41 3.03
N ALA A 50 17.45 -2.25 2.17
CA ALA A 50 17.25 -1.03 1.38
C ALA A 50 17.02 0.19 2.29
N ALA A 51 16.04 0.10 3.19
CA ALA A 51 15.73 1.15 4.15
C ALA A 51 16.97 1.55 4.98
N ARG A 52 17.71 0.57 5.54
CA ARG A 52 18.92 0.85 6.33
C ARG A 52 20.06 1.46 5.51
N LYS A 53 20.23 1.05 4.25
CA LYS A 53 21.33 1.53 3.41
C LYS A 53 21.14 3.00 3.00
N TYR A 54 19.89 3.39 2.75
CA TYR A 54 19.54 4.69 2.20
C TYR A 54 18.85 5.63 3.21
N ASP A 55 18.76 5.22 4.48
CA ASP A 55 18.03 5.95 5.53
C ASP A 55 16.63 6.37 5.05
N GLY A 56 15.94 5.43 4.40
CA GLY A 56 14.71 5.69 3.67
C GLY A 56 13.55 4.80 4.08
N SER A 57 12.33 5.20 3.70
CA SER A 57 11.09 4.50 4.04
C SER A 57 10.20 4.25 2.82
N PHE A 58 9.36 3.23 2.90
CA PHE A 58 8.35 2.87 1.89
C PHE A 58 6.98 3.48 2.18
N GLN A 59 6.77 3.95 3.42
CA GLN A 59 5.55 4.60 3.89
C GLN A 59 5.93 5.72 4.86
N ASP A 60 5.18 6.82 4.81
CA ASP A 60 5.26 7.90 5.80
C ASP A 60 4.62 7.47 7.12
N ASP A 61 5.36 7.55 8.22
CA ASP A 61 4.94 7.15 9.56
C ASP A 61 3.87 8.06 10.16
N PHE A 62 3.68 9.27 9.61
CA PHE A 62 2.60 10.17 9.98
C PHE A 62 1.31 9.93 9.19
N SER A 63 1.37 9.15 8.11
CA SER A 63 0.25 8.91 7.20
C SER A 63 -0.28 7.49 7.37
N VAL A 64 -0.65 7.13 8.60
CA VAL A 64 -1.19 5.81 8.96
C VAL A 64 -2.35 5.96 9.93
N ASP A 65 -3.22 4.96 10.00
CA ASP A 65 -4.24 4.87 11.06
C ASP A 65 -3.58 4.75 12.43
N ASP A 66 -4.18 5.41 13.43
CA ASP A 66 -3.87 5.20 14.84
C ASP A 66 -4.28 3.79 15.31
N GLY A 67 -3.88 3.43 16.54
CA GLY A 67 -4.33 2.20 17.20
C GLY A 67 -3.44 0.98 16.98
N VAL A 68 -2.23 1.19 16.44
CA VAL A 68 -1.15 0.20 16.44
C VAL A 68 -0.08 0.65 17.45
N ASP A 69 -0.12 0.09 18.66
CA ASP A 69 0.77 0.50 19.76
C ASP A 69 2.17 -0.16 19.73
N ASP A 70 2.35 -1.15 18.86
CA ASP A 70 3.60 -1.91 18.76
C ASP A 70 4.56 -1.24 17.76
N PRO A 71 5.68 -0.64 18.21
CA PRO A 71 6.61 0.06 17.33
C PRO A 71 7.26 -0.86 16.30
N GLU A 72 7.38 -2.16 16.57
CA GLU A 72 7.95 -3.12 15.60
C GLU A 72 7.03 -3.33 14.40
N LYS A 73 5.71 -3.14 14.57
CA LYS A 73 4.74 -3.21 13.46
C LYS A 73 4.82 -1.97 12.57
N LEU A 74 5.05 -0.80 13.18
CA LEU A 74 5.31 0.41 12.42
C LEU A 74 6.63 0.29 11.65
N ASP A 75 7.70 -0.20 12.30
CA ASP A 75 8.98 -0.48 11.63
C ASP A 75 8.84 -1.44 10.44
N GLU A 76 8.10 -2.54 10.60
CA GLU A 76 7.81 -3.48 9.52
C GLU A 76 7.09 -2.79 8.35
N LEU A 77 6.09 -1.94 8.64
CA LEU A 77 5.37 -1.20 7.61
C LEU A 77 6.31 -0.24 6.86
N ILE A 78 7.01 0.63 7.58
CA ILE A 78 7.76 1.73 6.96
C ILE A 78 9.07 1.28 6.31
N HIS A 79 9.72 0.22 6.81
CA HIS A 79 11.05 -0.19 6.34
C HIS A 79 11.08 -1.51 5.57
N ARG A 80 10.03 -2.33 5.65
CA ARG A 80 10.03 -3.70 5.11
C ARG A 80 8.81 -4.08 4.27
N THR A 81 7.80 -3.22 4.22
CA THR A 81 6.59 -3.44 3.42
C THR A 81 6.65 -2.59 2.15
N PRO A 82 6.49 -3.19 0.95
CA PRO A 82 6.38 -2.42 -0.29
C PRO A 82 5.19 -1.45 -0.22
N GLY A 83 5.43 -0.17 -0.52
CA GLY A 83 4.41 0.86 -0.58
C GLY A 83 3.45 0.72 -1.77
N TYR A 84 2.44 1.58 -1.79
CA TYR A 84 1.58 1.80 -2.96
C TYR A 84 1.73 3.23 -3.47
N SER A 85 1.23 3.55 -4.66
CA SER A 85 1.24 4.94 -5.15
C SER A 85 -0.15 5.53 -5.03
N GLY A 86 -0.32 6.53 -4.16
CA GLY A 86 -1.53 7.35 -4.08
C GLY A 86 -1.57 8.40 -5.19
N TRP A 87 -2.72 9.05 -5.36
CA TRP A 87 -2.78 10.33 -6.08
C TRP A 87 -2.38 11.48 -5.17
N GLN A 88 -2.73 11.35 -3.89
CA GLN A 88 -2.26 12.18 -2.80
C GLN A 88 -1.29 11.36 -1.92
N GLN A 89 -0.90 11.92 -0.77
CA GLN A 89 -0.10 11.21 0.22
C GLN A 89 -0.75 9.86 0.57
N GLU A 90 0.02 8.78 0.47
CA GLU A 90 -0.43 7.43 0.81
C GLU A 90 -0.80 7.35 2.29
N TYR A 91 -1.95 6.72 2.57
CA TYR A 91 -2.47 6.55 3.91
C TYR A 91 -2.73 5.08 4.23
N TRP A 92 -2.06 4.54 5.26
CA TRP A 92 -2.13 3.12 5.56
C TRP A 92 -3.20 2.77 6.60
N ARG A 93 -4.15 1.90 6.23
CA ARG A 93 -5.24 1.49 7.13
C ARG A 93 -4.79 0.49 8.19
N ALA A 94 -5.37 0.54 9.38
CA ALA A 94 -5.13 -0.38 10.49
C ALA A 94 -6.43 -1.00 11.03
N HIS A 95 -6.33 -2.22 11.55
CA HIS A 95 -7.45 -2.92 12.18
C HIS A 95 -6.95 -4.06 13.08
N CYS A 96 -7.62 -4.30 14.21
CA CYS A 96 -7.21 -5.30 15.21
C CYS A 96 -5.80 -5.07 15.78
N GLY A 97 -5.38 -3.81 15.93
CA GLY A 97 -4.05 -3.48 16.49
C GLY A 97 -2.89 -3.83 15.55
N ASP A 98 -3.13 -3.80 14.24
CA ASP A 98 -2.13 -4.09 13.21
C ASP A 98 -2.43 -3.34 11.92
N TYR A 99 -1.40 -3.13 11.10
CA TYR A 99 -1.54 -2.54 9.78
C TYR A 99 -2.11 -3.57 8.80
N CYS A 100 -3.03 -3.13 7.95
CA CYS A 100 -3.72 -4.01 7.01
C CYS A 100 -2.84 -4.30 5.78
N ALA A 101 -3.07 -5.44 5.14
CA ALA A 101 -2.44 -5.73 3.85
C ALA A 101 -3.10 -4.91 2.74
N TYR A 102 -2.31 -4.17 1.96
CA TYR A 102 -2.78 -3.51 0.75
C TYR A 102 -3.07 -4.54 -0.37
N LEU A 103 -4.21 -4.39 -1.04
CA LEU A 103 -4.71 -5.32 -2.06
C LEU A 103 -4.83 -4.71 -3.46
N GLY A 104 -4.55 -3.42 -3.61
CA GLY A 104 -4.61 -2.72 -4.90
C GLY A 104 -5.72 -1.69 -5.02
N TYR A 105 -5.66 -0.96 -6.13
CA TYR A 105 -6.65 0.01 -6.60
C TYR A 105 -8.00 -0.64 -6.89
N VAL A 106 -9.08 0.00 -6.48
CA VAL A 106 -10.46 -0.45 -6.68
C VAL A 106 -11.40 0.73 -6.94
N GLY A 107 -12.53 0.44 -7.60
CA GLY A 107 -13.73 1.24 -7.51
C GLY A 107 -14.91 0.37 -7.06
N ALA A 108 -16.11 0.93 -7.08
CA ALA A 108 -17.32 0.26 -6.63
C ALA A 108 -17.58 -1.06 -7.36
N ARG A 109 -17.25 -1.13 -8.66
CA ARG A 109 -17.40 -2.36 -9.46
C ARG A 109 -16.56 -3.50 -8.90
N GLU A 110 -15.29 -3.23 -8.60
CA GLU A 110 -14.35 -4.21 -8.04
C GLU A 110 -14.76 -4.62 -6.62
N LEU A 111 -15.23 -3.68 -5.79
CA LEU A 111 -15.73 -3.95 -4.44
C LEU A 111 -16.98 -4.85 -4.46
N ARG A 112 -17.94 -4.58 -5.36
CA ARG A 112 -19.13 -5.43 -5.56
C ARG A 112 -18.77 -6.81 -6.06
N ALA A 113 -17.84 -6.93 -7.01
CA ALA A 113 -17.38 -8.22 -7.53
C ALA A 113 -16.70 -9.08 -6.45
N LEU A 114 -16.08 -8.45 -5.45
CA LEU A 114 -15.51 -9.12 -4.28
C LEU A 114 -16.53 -9.40 -3.17
N GLY A 115 -17.73 -8.80 -3.24
CA GLY A 115 -18.75 -8.92 -2.19
C GLY A 115 -18.43 -8.15 -0.91
N VAL A 116 -17.54 -7.16 -0.98
CA VAL A 116 -17.03 -6.42 0.21
C VAL A 116 -17.51 -4.97 0.27
N LEU A 117 -18.32 -4.52 -0.71
CA LEU A 117 -18.76 -3.11 -0.77
C LEU A 117 -19.46 -2.68 0.53
N GLU A 118 -20.46 -3.42 1.00
CA GLU A 118 -21.17 -3.04 2.23
C GLU A 118 -20.24 -3.09 3.46
N GLU A 119 -19.31 -4.06 3.52
CA GLU A 119 -18.33 -4.17 4.63
C GLU A 119 -17.42 -2.93 4.73
N VAL A 120 -16.96 -2.40 3.59
CA VAL A 120 -16.10 -1.21 3.59
C VAL A 120 -16.87 0.08 3.87
N LEU A 121 -18.19 0.10 3.58
CA LEU A 121 -19.09 1.22 3.89
C LEU A 121 -19.55 1.23 5.36
N ASP A 122 -19.46 0.10 6.05
CA ASP A 122 -19.71 -0.02 7.50
C ASP A 122 -18.56 0.55 8.34
N ASP A 123 -17.48 1.03 7.72
CA ASP A 123 -16.39 1.73 8.40
C ASP A 123 -16.88 3.08 8.95
N PRO A 124 -16.79 3.33 10.28
CA PRO A 124 -17.23 4.59 10.89
C PRO A 124 -16.39 5.81 10.47
N MET A 125 -15.27 5.61 9.78
CA MET A 125 -14.47 6.69 9.21
C MET A 125 -15.23 7.50 8.15
N TRP A 126 -16.23 6.88 7.51
CA TRP A 126 -16.98 7.50 6.42
C TRP A 126 -18.32 8.05 6.88
N ASP A 127 -18.61 9.29 6.50
CA ASP A 127 -19.95 9.84 6.55
C ASP A 127 -20.82 9.35 5.37
N GLU A 128 -22.11 9.70 5.36
CA GLU A 128 -23.03 9.24 4.31
C GLU A 128 -22.71 9.80 2.91
N GLU A 129 -22.14 11.01 2.82
CA GLU A 129 -21.74 11.58 1.53
C GLU A 129 -20.53 10.81 0.96
N GLN A 130 -19.54 10.54 1.81
CA GLN A 130 -18.36 9.75 1.47
C GLN A 130 -18.72 8.31 1.09
N LYS A 131 -19.70 7.71 1.77
CA LYS A 131 -20.22 6.39 1.40
C LYS A 131 -20.84 6.38 0.01
N GLU A 132 -21.63 7.39 -0.36
CA GLU A 132 -22.17 7.51 -1.72
C GLU A 132 -21.03 7.69 -2.75
N MET A 133 -20.03 8.51 -2.44
CA MET A 133 -18.86 8.66 -3.31
C MET A 133 -18.12 7.32 -3.53
N ILE A 134 -17.94 6.51 -2.49
CA ILE A 134 -17.36 5.16 -2.62
C ILE A 134 -18.27 4.24 -3.45
N ARG A 135 -19.60 4.33 -3.31
CA ARG A 135 -20.58 3.55 -4.10
C ARG A 135 -20.54 3.89 -5.60
N GLU A 136 -20.18 5.13 -5.94
CA GLU A 136 -20.09 5.63 -7.32
C GLU A 136 -18.67 5.60 -7.88
N SER A 137 -17.66 5.31 -7.05
CA SER A 137 -16.25 5.30 -7.43
C SER A 137 -15.95 4.40 -8.63
N VAL A 138 -15.07 4.88 -9.50
CA VAL A 138 -14.57 4.17 -10.67
C VAL A 138 -13.06 4.07 -10.53
N ASN A 139 -12.52 2.85 -10.63
CA ASN A 139 -11.08 2.63 -10.58
C ASN A 139 -10.39 3.42 -11.72
N GLY A 140 -9.52 4.37 -11.36
CA GLY A 140 -8.87 5.32 -12.28
C GLY A 140 -9.75 6.51 -12.73
N GLY A 141 -10.89 6.75 -12.08
CA GLY A 141 -11.70 7.98 -12.24
C GLY A 141 -11.42 8.98 -11.09
N HIS A 142 -12.04 10.15 -11.09
CA HIS A 142 -11.76 11.31 -10.19
C HIS A 142 -11.70 11.03 -8.68
N LEU A 143 -12.22 9.89 -8.23
CA LEU A 143 -12.02 9.38 -6.87
C LEU A 143 -11.46 7.97 -6.98
N GLN A 144 -10.29 7.77 -6.38
CA GLN A 144 -9.62 6.48 -6.34
C GLN A 144 -9.73 5.85 -4.96
N CYS A 145 -10.16 4.58 -4.89
CA CYS A 145 -10.14 3.81 -3.66
C CYS A 145 -8.98 2.82 -3.63
N TYR A 146 -8.40 2.62 -2.45
CA TYR A 146 -7.29 1.71 -2.16
C TYR A 146 -7.78 0.64 -1.19
N LEU A 147 -7.80 -0.62 -1.60
CA LEU A 147 -8.37 -1.70 -0.79
C LEU A 147 -7.32 -2.26 0.17
N PHE A 148 -7.72 -2.43 1.42
CA PHE A 148 -6.93 -3.05 2.47
C PHE A 148 -7.68 -4.24 3.08
N ARG A 149 -6.95 -5.16 3.69
CA ARG A 149 -7.51 -6.29 4.43
C ARG A 149 -6.77 -6.54 5.74
N CYS A 150 -7.52 -6.61 6.83
CA CYS A 150 -6.99 -6.95 8.13
C CYS A 150 -6.33 -8.33 8.11
N LEU A 151 -5.11 -8.42 8.65
CA LEU A 151 -4.35 -9.67 8.74
C LEU A 151 -4.95 -10.67 9.74
N HIS A 152 -5.74 -10.19 10.70
CA HIS A 152 -6.26 -10.99 11.82
C HIS A 152 -7.66 -11.54 11.57
N CYS A 153 -8.60 -10.69 11.16
CA CYS A 153 -10.00 -11.08 10.97
C CYS A 153 -10.45 -11.12 9.50
N GLY A 154 -9.62 -10.65 8.57
CA GLY A 154 -9.96 -10.62 7.15
C GLY A 154 -10.94 -9.52 6.72
N LYS A 155 -11.36 -8.63 7.64
CA LYS A 155 -12.21 -7.47 7.32
C LYS A 155 -11.52 -6.58 6.28
N HIS A 156 -12.28 -6.10 5.31
CA HIS A 156 -11.80 -5.15 4.31
C HIS A 156 -12.04 -3.70 4.76
N LEU A 157 -11.09 -2.84 4.42
CA LEU A 157 -11.18 -1.39 4.61
C LEU A 157 -10.76 -0.72 3.30
N VAL A 158 -11.14 0.54 3.12
CA VAL A 158 -10.67 1.34 1.97
C VAL A 158 -10.07 2.65 2.45
N TRP A 159 -9.06 3.15 1.77
CA TRP A 159 -8.75 4.58 1.77
C TRP A 159 -9.23 5.19 0.45
N MET A 160 -9.53 6.48 0.41
CA MET A 160 -9.86 7.17 -0.85
C MET A 160 -9.17 8.52 -0.94
N ASP A 161 -8.74 8.89 -2.14
CA ASP A 161 -8.23 10.22 -2.48
C ASP A 161 -8.81 10.72 -3.81
N PHE A 162 -8.54 11.98 -4.12
CA PHE A 162 -9.09 12.73 -5.26
C PHE A 162 -7.97 13.34 -6.11
N ASP A 163 -8.24 13.55 -7.40
CA ASP A 163 -7.33 14.23 -8.35
C ASP A 163 -7.24 15.75 -8.19
#